data_AF-A0A349MCS5-F1
#
_entry.id   AF-A0A349MCS5-F1
#
_cell.length_a   1.000
_cell.length_b   1.000
_cell.length_c   1.000
_cell.angle_alpha   90.00
_cell.angle_beta   90.00
_cell.angle_gamma   90.00
#
_symmetry.space_group_name_H-M   'P 1'
#
loop_
_entity.id
_entity.type
_entity.pdbx_description
1 polymer ?
#
loop_
_entity_poly.entity_id
_entity_poly.type
_entity_poly.pdbx_seq_one_letter_code
_entity_poly.pdbx_strand_id
1 'polypeptide(L)'
;EEVAGRVLEGGRSICEEAGIPLAGGHSIDCPEPIFGLAVTGRVPLEQLQKNAAAQPGDILFLTKPLGVGIITTTQKRGNVDPVHLDAAVHSMQTLNSVGAELSAIPGVHAMTDVTGFGLMGHLLEMCQGSNTKAEIYGDQVQTFEGVPQYHAMGMVPG
;
A
#
# COMPACT_ATOMS: atom_id res chain seq x y z
N GLU A 1 19.12 6.66 20.83
CA GLU A 1 18.57 5.37 21.32
C GLU A 1 17.05 5.41 21.52
N GLU A 2 16.49 6.41 22.18
CA GLU A 2 15.04 6.49 22.48
C GLU A 2 14.11 6.44 21.24
N VAL A 3 14.44 7.19 20.17
CA VAL A 3 13.63 7.22 18.94
C VAL A 3 13.62 5.87 18.23
N ALA A 4 14.77 5.19 18.15
CA ALA A 4 14.87 3.87 17.54
C ALA A 4 14.04 2.84 18.32
N GLY A 5 14.06 2.90 19.66
CA GLY A 5 13.20 2.08 20.51
C GLY A 5 11.71 2.26 20.22
N ARG A 6 11.26 3.50 20.01
CA ARG A 6 9.86 3.79 19.63
C ARG A 6 9.47 3.27 18.25
N VAL A 7 10.39 3.31 17.27
CA VAL A 7 10.16 2.72 15.95
C VAL A 7 10.01 1.20 16.04
N LEU A 8 10.89 0.55 16.82
CA LEU A 8 10.81 -0.89 17.07
C LEU A 8 9.50 -1.28 17.77
N GLU A 9 9.05 -0.47 18.73
CA GLU A 9 7.79 -0.73 19.42
C GLU A 9 6.58 -0.59 18.48
N GLY A 10 6.55 0.41 17.61
CA GLY A 10 5.52 0.52 16.57
C GLY A 10 5.55 -0.65 15.58
N GLY A 11 6.74 -1.12 15.21
CA GLY A 11 6.90 -2.33 14.39
C GLY A 11 6.40 -3.60 15.12
N ARG A 12 6.63 -3.69 16.42
CA ARG A 12 6.14 -4.80 17.24
C ARG A 12 4.61 -4.78 17.36
N SER A 13 4.01 -3.62 17.60
CA SER A 13 2.56 -3.51 17.78
C SER A 13 1.79 -3.94 16.53
N ILE A 14 2.28 -3.59 15.33
CA ILE A 14 1.64 -4.01 14.08
C ILE A 14 1.85 -5.51 13.79
N CYS A 15 2.98 -6.08 14.21
CA CYS A 15 3.19 -7.53 14.19
C CYS A 15 2.20 -8.26 15.11
N GLU A 16 1.97 -7.75 16.31
CA GLU A 16 1.00 -8.30 17.26
C GLU A 16 -0.43 -8.22 16.71
N GLU A 17 -0.83 -7.09 16.12
CA GLU A 17 -2.12 -6.94 15.43
C GLU A 17 -2.29 -7.95 14.29
N ALA A 18 -1.22 -8.22 13.54
CA ALA A 18 -1.19 -9.23 12.49
C ALA A 18 -1.09 -10.68 13.02
N GLY A 19 -1.03 -10.88 14.34
CA GLY A 19 -0.91 -12.21 14.96
C GLY A 19 0.45 -12.89 14.75
N ILE A 20 1.51 -12.12 14.47
CA ILE A 20 2.85 -12.64 14.20
C ILE A 20 3.87 -12.15 15.25
N PRO A 21 4.84 -12.97 15.68
CA PRO A 21 5.89 -12.52 16.59
C PRO A 21 7.00 -11.76 15.85
N LEU A 22 7.53 -10.69 16.46
CA LEU A 22 8.77 -10.05 16.01
C LEU A 22 9.98 -10.86 16.51
N ALA A 23 10.50 -11.75 15.67
CA ALA A 23 11.49 -12.77 16.03
C ALA A 23 12.97 -12.28 16.06
N GLY A 24 13.20 -10.99 16.31
CA GLY A 24 14.53 -10.37 16.29
C GLY A 24 14.78 -9.50 15.05
N GLY A 25 16.06 -9.22 14.77
CA GLY A 25 16.45 -8.37 13.64
C GLY A 25 17.96 -8.14 13.58
N HIS A 26 18.38 -7.31 12.61
CA HIS A 26 19.75 -6.84 12.47
C HIS A 26 19.74 -5.32 12.32
N SER A 27 20.76 -4.66 12.86
CA SER A 27 20.90 -3.20 12.79
C SER A 27 22.27 -2.86 12.23
N ILE A 28 22.30 -1.83 11.40
CA ILE A 28 23.51 -1.29 10.78
C ILE A 28 23.62 0.20 11.11
N ASP A 29 24.84 0.70 11.18
CA ASP A 29 25.07 2.13 11.27
C ASP A 29 24.95 2.75 9.86
N CYS A 30 24.08 3.74 9.71
CA CYS A 30 23.75 4.35 8.43
C CYS A 30 23.46 5.85 8.62
N PRO A 31 23.91 6.73 7.68
CA PRO A 31 23.61 8.17 7.77
C PRO A 31 22.11 8.48 7.70
N GLU A 32 21.34 7.65 7.00
CA GLU A 32 19.90 7.79 6.86
C GLU A 32 19.16 6.73 7.70
N PRO A 33 18.07 7.10 8.39
CA PRO A 33 17.31 6.13 9.17
C PRO A 33 16.56 5.17 8.23
N ILE A 34 16.86 3.88 8.35
CA ILE A 34 16.19 2.81 7.61
C ILE A 34 15.50 1.87 8.60
N PHE A 35 14.25 1.53 8.31
CA PHE A 35 13.49 0.53 9.04
C PHE A 35 12.67 -0.33 8.08
N GLY A 36 12.59 -1.62 8.35
CA GLY A 36 11.82 -2.58 7.58
C GLY A 36 11.80 -3.94 8.25
N LEU A 37 10.94 -4.83 7.73
CA LEU A 37 10.78 -6.19 8.24
C LEU A 37 11.03 -7.19 7.10
N ALA A 38 11.66 -8.32 7.43
CA ALA A 38 11.66 -9.50 6.57
C ALA A 38 10.55 -10.44 7.05
N VAL A 39 9.49 -10.59 6.26
CA VAL A 39 8.29 -11.35 6.64
C VAL A 39 8.26 -12.70 5.93
N THR A 40 7.94 -13.76 6.67
CA THR A 40 7.73 -15.12 6.11
C THR A 40 6.28 -15.53 6.31
N GLY A 41 5.62 -15.95 5.23
CA GLY A 41 4.26 -16.48 5.24
C GLY A 41 4.18 -17.87 4.61
N ARG A 42 3.02 -18.53 4.74
CA ARG A 42 2.72 -19.81 4.11
C ARG A 42 1.33 -19.77 3.51
N VAL A 43 1.17 -20.37 2.33
CA VAL A 43 -0.11 -20.50 1.65
C VAL A 43 -0.10 -21.81 0.85
N PRO A 44 -1.22 -22.55 0.77
CA PRO A 44 -1.35 -23.65 -0.18
C PRO A 44 -1.13 -23.14 -1.61
N LEU A 45 -0.41 -23.89 -2.45
CA LEU A 45 -0.08 -23.45 -3.81
C LEU A 45 -1.32 -23.15 -4.66
N GLU A 46 -2.42 -23.86 -4.44
CA GLU A 46 -3.71 -23.66 -5.10
C GLU A 46 -4.42 -22.37 -4.67
N GLN A 47 -4.06 -21.80 -3.51
CA GLN A 47 -4.58 -20.53 -2.98
C GLN A 47 -3.60 -19.38 -3.19
N LEU A 48 -2.46 -19.63 -3.85
CA LEU A 48 -1.49 -18.59 -4.17
C LEU A 48 -2.05 -17.70 -5.28
N GLN A 49 -2.52 -16.52 -4.90
CA GLN A 49 -2.98 -15.52 -5.85
C GLN A 49 -1.83 -14.94 -6.67
N LYS A 50 -2.10 -14.70 -7.94
CA LYS A 50 -1.14 -14.13 -8.89
C LYS A 50 -1.60 -12.74 -9.28
N ASN A 51 -0.66 -11.86 -9.60
CA ASN A 51 -0.98 -10.59 -10.24
C ASN A 51 -1.11 -10.72 -11.77
N ALA A 52 -0.84 -11.90 -12.35
CA ALA A 52 -0.76 -12.14 -13.79
C ALA A 52 -1.81 -13.16 -14.30
N ALA A 53 -3.02 -13.12 -13.74
CA ALA A 53 -4.10 -14.03 -14.10
C ALA A 53 -5.44 -13.33 -14.34
N ALA A 54 -5.42 -12.01 -14.56
CA ALA A 54 -6.62 -11.22 -14.86
C ALA A 54 -7.25 -11.64 -16.19
N GLN A 55 -8.57 -11.51 -16.31
CA GLN A 55 -9.33 -11.94 -17.47
C GLN A 55 -10.13 -10.77 -18.07
N PRO A 56 -10.34 -10.74 -19.40
CA PRO A 56 -11.27 -9.79 -20.00
C PRO A 56 -12.68 -9.94 -19.39
N GLY A 57 -13.24 -8.84 -18.91
CA GLY A 57 -14.53 -8.81 -18.21
C GLY A 57 -14.41 -8.66 -16.69
N ASP A 58 -13.19 -8.77 -16.14
CA ASP A 58 -12.95 -8.50 -14.72
C ASP A 58 -13.23 -7.04 -14.35
N ILE A 59 -13.68 -6.84 -13.11
CA ILE A 59 -13.90 -5.53 -12.52
C ILE A 59 -12.73 -5.20 -11.60
N LEU A 60 -12.20 -3.99 -11.72
CA LEU A 60 -11.11 -3.50 -10.88
C LEU A 60 -11.64 -2.97 -9.55
N PHE A 61 -11.07 -3.46 -8.44
CA PHE A 61 -11.36 -2.98 -7.10
C PHE A 61 -10.09 -2.39 -6.46
N LEU A 62 -10.28 -1.33 -5.68
CA LEU A 62 -9.24 -0.73 -4.86
C LEU A 62 -9.74 -0.65 -3.42
N THR A 63 -8.95 -1.18 -2.48
CA THR A 63 -9.37 -1.29 -1.07
C THR A 63 -8.98 -0.07 -0.24
N LYS A 64 -8.09 0.80 -0.75
CA LYS A 64 -7.62 2.00 -0.07
C LYS A 64 -7.51 3.18 -1.05
N PRO A 65 -7.87 4.40 -0.64
CA PRO A 65 -7.73 5.57 -1.50
C PRO A 65 -6.27 5.86 -1.86
N LEU A 66 -6.05 6.45 -3.05
CA LEU A 66 -4.74 6.90 -3.51
C LEU A 66 -4.39 8.30 -2.99
N GLY A 67 -3.10 8.66 -3.04
CA GLY A 67 -2.64 10.03 -2.80
C GLY A 67 -1.73 10.22 -1.58
N VAL A 68 -1.35 9.14 -0.89
CA VAL A 68 -0.39 9.17 0.23
C VAL A 68 0.89 9.95 -0.12
N GLY A 69 1.46 9.73 -1.31
CA GLY A 69 2.67 10.43 -1.76
C GLY A 69 2.49 11.95 -1.87
N ILE A 70 1.32 12.40 -2.33
CA ILE A 70 0.96 13.83 -2.42
C ILE A 70 0.79 14.43 -1.02
N ILE A 71 0.07 13.75 -0.14
CA ILE A 71 -0.17 14.20 1.25
C ILE A 71 1.15 14.31 2.03
N THR A 72 1.99 13.28 1.97
CA THR A 72 3.30 13.27 2.65
C THR A 72 4.28 14.29 2.05
N THR A 73 4.24 14.53 0.74
CA THR A 73 5.01 15.61 0.10
C THR A 73 4.55 16.98 0.57
N THR A 74 3.23 17.17 0.70
CA THR A 74 2.64 18.41 1.23
C THR A 74 3.04 18.62 2.70
N GLN A 75 3.05 17.55 3.50
CA GLN A 75 3.51 17.55 4.89
C GLN A 75 4.98 17.97 5.00
N LYS A 76 5.87 17.41 4.18
CA LYS A 76 7.28 17.79 4.13
C LYS A 76 7.49 19.28 3.78
N ARG A 77 6.56 19.88 3.05
CA ARG A 77 6.56 21.31 2.68
C ARG A 77 5.78 22.20 3.67
N GLY A 78 5.27 21.64 4.77
CA GLY A 78 4.64 22.38 5.88
C GLY A 78 3.20 22.86 5.64
N ASN A 79 2.49 22.38 4.61
CA ASN A 79 1.19 22.93 4.19
C ASN A 79 0.04 21.89 4.19
N VAL A 80 0.16 20.82 4.96
CA VAL A 80 -0.86 19.75 4.98
C VAL A 80 -1.93 20.04 6.02
N ASP A 81 -3.19 19.76 5.68
CA ASP A 81 -4.26 19.74 6.68
C ASP A 81 -4.05 18.53 7.61
N PRO A 82 -4.05 18.71 8.94
CA PRO A 82 -3.90 17.61 9.89
C PRO A 82 -4.90 16.47 9.67
N VAL A 83 -6.15 16.78 9.28
CA VAL A 83 -7.19 15.77 9.04
C VAL A 83 -6.82 14.87 7.86
N HIS A 84 -6.29 15.46 6.77
CA HIS A 84 -5.84 14.70 5.61
C HIS A 84 -4.61 13.84 5.93
N LEU A 85 -3.70 14.37 6.73
CA LEU A 85 -2.52 13.62 7.18
C LEU A 85 -2.93 12.43 8.06
N ASP A 86 -3.82 12.64 9.02
CA ASP A 86 -4.31 11.58 9.92
C ASP A 86 -5.03 10.48 9.15
N ALA A 87 -5.87 10.83 8.16
CA ALA A 87 -6.53 9.85 7.29
C ALA A 87 -5.51 9.01 6.49
N ALA A 88 -4.47 9.64 5.94
CA ALA A 88 -3.42 8.95 5.20
C ALA A 88 -2.59 8.04 6.13
N VAL A 89 -2.22 8.51 7.32
CA VAL A 89 -1.50 7.73 8.34
C VAL A 89 -2.32 6.52 8.76
N HIS A 90 -3.60 6.72 9.07
CA HIS A 90 -4.51 5.63 9.44
C HIS A 90 -4.57 4.57 8.34
N SER A 91 -4.81 4.97 7.09
CA SER A 91 -4.85 4.04 5.95
C SER A 91 -3.52 3.31 5.71
N MET A 92 -2.37 3.94 5.95
CA MET A 92 -1.06 3.30 5.86
C MET A 92 -0.84 2.27 6.98
N GLN A 93 -1.38 2.54 8.17
CA GLN A 93 -1.27 1.65 9.33
C GLN A 93 -2.25 0.47 9.30
N THR A 94 -3.37 0.60 8.58
CA THR A 94 -4.34 -0.51 8.46
C THR A 94 -3.74 -1.72 7.77
N LEU A 95 -3.81 -2.91 8.37
CA LEU A 95 -3.39 -4.16 7.74
C LEU A 95 -4.23 -4.51 6.51
N ASN A 96 -3.59 -5.07 5.48
CA ASN A 96 -4.28 -5.61 4.29
C ASN A 96 -4.78 -7.05 4.52
N SER A 97 -5.20 -7.40 5.74
CA SER A 97 -5.68 -8.74 6.11
C SER A 97 -6.88 -9.21 5.26
N VAL A 98 -7.71 -8.27 4.82
CA VAL A 98 -8.84 -8.51 3.90
C VAL A 98 -8.41 -9.19 2.60
N GLY A 99 -7.15 -9.04 2.17
CA GLY A 99 -6.63 -9.71 0.97
C GLY A 99 -6.70 -11.24 1.07
N ALA A 100 -6.51 -11.80 2.26
CA ALA A 100 -6.63 -13.25 2.50
C ALA A 100 -8.08 -13.75 2.40
N GLU A 101 -9.06 -12.91 2.73
CA GLU A 101 -10.49 -13.24 2.60
C GLU A 101 -10.94 -13.12 1.14
N LEU A 102 -10.53 -12.03 0.48
CA LEU A 102 -10.86 -11.77 -0.92
C LEU A 102 -10.21 -12.81 -1.85
N SER A 103 -9.00 -13.28 -1.54
CA SER A 103 -8.28 -14.26 -2.37
C SER A 103 -8.99 -15.63 -2.44
N ALA A 104 -9.85 -15.94 -1.47
CA ALA A 104 -10.62 -17.18 -1.45
C ALA A 104 -11.87 -17.12 -2.34
N ILE A 105 -12.25 -15.93 -2.83
CA ILE A 105 -13.41 -15.76 -3.70
C ILE A 105 -13.06 -16.26 -5.10
N PRO A 106 -13.79 -17.24 -5.67
CA PRO A 106 -13.46 -17.81 -6.97
C PRO A 106 -13.42 -16.81 -8.13
N GLY A 107 -14.15 -15.70 -8.03
CA GLY A 107 -14.16 -14.63 -9.04
C GLY A 107 -13.00 -13.64 -8.94
N VAL A 108 -12.11 -13.77 -7.95
CA VAL A 108 -10.90 -12.95 -7.86
C VAL A 108 -9.79 -13.66 -8.65
N HIS A 109 -9.61 -13.22 -9.89
CA HIS A 109 -8.64 -13.84 -10.81
C HIS A 109 -7.22 -13.31 -10.63
N ALA A 110 -7.06 -12.05 -10.20
CA ALA A 110 -5.75 -11.47 -9.92
C ALA A 110 -5.80 -10.51 -8.73
N MET A 111 -4.69 -10.40 -8.01
CA MET A 111 -4.57 -9.52 -6.85
C MET A 111 -3.14 -8.98 -6.73
N THR A 112 -3.01 -7.70 -6.39
CA THR A 112 -1.73 -7.04 -6.08
C THR A 112 -1.98 -5.89 -5.12
N ASP A 113 -0.95 -5.45 -4.40
CA ASP A 113 -0.95 -4.23 -3.63
C ASP A 113 -0.47 -3.03 -4.48
N VAL A 114 -0.98 -1.83 -4.16
CA VAL A 114 -0.55 -0.58 -4.83
C VAL A 114 0.42 0.16 -3.93
N THR A 115 1.68 0.19 -4.33
CA THR A 115 2.80 0.76 -3.56
C THR A 115 3.58 1.81 -4.37
N GLY A 116 4.93 1.77 -4.36
CA GLY A 116 5.80 2.85 -4.86
C GLY A 116 5.66 3.16 -6.35
N PHE A 117 5.22 2.21 -7.17
CA PHE A 117 4.99 2.43 -8.60
C PHE A 117 3.63 3.09 -8.91
N GLY A 118 2.79 3.29 -7.89
CA GLY A 118 1.45 3.83 -8.04
C GLY A 118 0.50 2.88 -8.76
N LEU A 119 -0.78 3.29 -8.89
CA LEU A 119 -1.84 2.46 -9.48
C LEU A 119 -1.49 2.05 -10.93
N MET A 120 -1.01 2.99 -11.74
CA MET A 120 -0.73 2.70 -13.16
C MET A 120 0.41 1.70 -13.35
N GLY A 121 1.46 1.77 -12.52
CA GLY A 121 2.58 0.83 -12.62
C GLY A 121 2.15 -0.60 -12.28
N HIS A 122 1.47 -0.77 -11.16
CA HIS A 122 0.96 -2.08 -10.72
C HIS A 122 -0.10 -2.66 -11.65
N LEU A 123 -1.01 -1.82 -12.17
CA LEU A 123 -2.02 -2.26 -13.12
C LEU A 123 -1.40 -2.62 -14.48
N LEU A 124 -0.38 -1.90 -14.92
CA LEU A 124 0.34 -2.22 -16.16
C LEU A 124 1.03 -3.58 -16.05
N GLU A 125 1.70 -3.87 -14.93
CA GLU A 125 2.31 -5.19 -14.67
C GLU A 125 1.26 -6.30 -14.72
N MET A 126 0.11 -6.11 -14.07
CA MET A 126 -1.00 -7.05 -14.09
C MET A 126 -1.53 -7.29 -15.51
N CYS A 127 -1.75 -6.22 -16.28
CA CYS A 127 -2.21 -6.31 -17.67
C CYS A 127 -1.21 -7.04 -18.56
N GLN A 128 0.09 -6.73 -18.42
CA GLN A 128 1.15 -7.36 -19.20
C GLN A 128 1.28 -8.85 -18.86
N GLY A 129 1.29 -9.21 -17.58
CA GLY A 129 1.37 -10.60 -17.14
C GLY A 129 0.16 -11.43 -17.57
N SER A 130 -1.00 -10.79 -17.72
CA SER A 130 -2.25 -11.44 -18.11
C SER A 130 -2.56 -11.34 -19.61
N ASN A 131 -1.75 -10.61 -20.39
CA ASN A 131 -2.03 -10.25 -21.79
C ASN A 131 -3.42 -9.62 -21.98
N THR A 132 -3.79 -8.70 -21.09
CA THR A 132 -5.06 -7.96 -21.10
C THR A 132 -4.83 -6.44 -21.20
N LYS A 133 -5.93 -5.69 -21.23
CA LYS A 133 -5.94 -4.22 -21.11
C LYS A 133 -6.95 -3.83 -20.04
N ALA A 134 -6.70 -2.70 -19.39
CA ALA A 134 -7.61 -2.12 -18.41
C ALA A 134 -8.14 -0.77 -18.89
N GLU A 135 -9.39 -0.49 -18.56
CA GLU A 135 -10.02 0.83 -18.69
C GLU A 135 -10.33 1.35 -17.28
N ILE A 136 -10.01 2.62 -17.03
CA ILE A 136 -10.20 3.25 -15.73
C ILE A 136 -10.95 4.56 -15.94
N TYR A 137 -12.03 4.72 -15.18
CA TYR A 137 -12.79 5.95 -15.11
C TYR A 137 -12.19 6.81 -13.99
N GLY A 138 -11.49 7.89 -14.36
CA GLY A 138 -10.72 8.70 -13.42
C GLY A 138 -11.55 9.32 -12.28
N ASP A 139 -12.82 9.58 -12.54
CA ASP A 139 -13.82 10.05 -11.57
C ASP A 139 -14.26 8.97 -10.57
N GLN A 140 -14.01 7.69 -10.85
CA GLN A 140 -14.27 6.57 -9.95
C GLN A 140 -13.04 6.13 -9.14
N VAL A 141 -11.87 6.71 -9.41
CA VAL A 141 -10.65 6.41 -8.65
C VAL A 141 -10.70 7.12 -7.31
N GLN A 142 -10.81 6.34 -6.24
CA GLN A 142 -10.84 6.89 -4.88
C GLN A 142 -9.48 7.50 -4.53
N THR A 143 -9.51 8.75 -4.08
CA THR A 143 -8.34 9.47 -3.56
C THR A 143 -8.69 10.02 -2.17
N PHE A 144 -7.67 10.29 -1.36
CA PHE A 144 -7.88 11.03 -0.12
C PHE A 144 -8.42 12.43 -0.41
N GLU A 145 -9.19 12.96 0.53
CA GLU A 145 -9.57 14.37 0.51
C GLU A 145 -8.32 15.28 0.48
N GLY A 146 -8.42 16.42 -0.19
CA GLY A 146 -7.31 17.35 -0.36
C GLY A 146 -6.35 17.03 -1.51
N VAL A 147 -6.31 15.78 -2.01
CA VAL A 147 -5.37 15.36 -3.06
C VAL A 147 -5.49 16.22 -4.33
N PRO A 148 -6.69 16.48 -4.90
CA PRO A 148 -6.81 17.35 -6.09
C PRO A 148 -6.27 18.76 -5.85
N GLN A 149 -6.52 19.34 -4.66
CA GLN A 149 -6.06 20.67 -4.29
C GLN A 149 -4.54 20.72 -4.18
N TYR A 150 -3.93 19.77 -3.47
CA TYR A 150 -2.48 19.68 -3.33
C TYR A 150 -1.78 19.41 -4.65
N HIS A 151 -2.38 18.59 -5.51
CA HIS A 151 -1.88 18.38 -6.87
C HIS A 151 -1.87 19.69 -7.67
N ALA A 152 -2.95 20.48 -7.61
CA ALA A 152 -3.02 21.79 -8.26
C ALA A 152 -1.97 22.79 -7.73
N MET A 153 -1.52 22.61 -6.48
CA MET A 153 -0.41 23.37 -5.87
C MET A 153 0.99 22.84 -6.24
N GLY A 154 1.08 21.80 -7.08
CA GLY A 154 2.36 21.20 -7.48
C GLY A 154 3.01 20.33 -6.40
N MET A 155 2.23 19.77 -5.47
CA MET A 155 2.71 18.86 -4.44
C MET A 155 2.85 17.43 -4.97
N VAL A 156 3.71 17.26 -5.98
CA VAL A 156 3.94 15.97 -6.64
C VAL A 156 5.15 15.28 -6.01
N PRO A 157 5.03 14.00 -5.57
CA PRO A 157 6.17 13.21 -5.12
C PRO A 157 7.12 12.94 -6.30
N GLY A 158 8.43 12.99 -6.04
CA GLY A 158 9.49 12.68 -7.00
C GLY A 158 10.40 11.59 -6.46
#